data_AF-A0AAU0MXL4-F1
#
_entry.id   AF-A0AAU0MXL4-F1
#
_cell.length_a   1.000
_cell.length_b   1.000
_cell.length_c   1.000
_cell.angle_alpha   90.00
_cell.angle_beta   90.00
_cell.angle_gamma   90.00
#
_symmetry.space_group_name_H-M   'P 1'
#
loop_
_entity.id
_entity.type
_entity.pdbx_description
1 polymer ?
#
loop_
_entity_poly.entity_id
_entity_poly.type
_entity_poly.pdbx_seq_one_letter_code
_entity_poly.pdbx_strand_id
1 'polypeptide(L)'
;MKRSTLVGLLVLALSQYACVSTETESSESLAASASDEVCKITEVTGSRFKRRLCYSQAEWDAIDRAHKDKMREIDSQPISQRGN
;
A
#
# COMPACT_ATOMS: atom_id res chain seq x y z
N MET A 1 -45.18 22.15 -40.11
CA MET A 1 -43.98 22.82 -39.59
C MET A 1 -43.28 21.91 -38.60
N LYS A 2 -41.93 21.83 -38.65
CA LYS A 2 -40.97 21.20 -37.69
C LYS A 2 -40.94 19.65 -37.78
N ARG A 3 -40.06 18.97 -38.54
CA ARG A 3 -38.57 18.89 -38.49
C ARG A 3 -38.02 19.09 -37.08
N SER A 4 -37.63 18.02 -36.39
CA SER A 4 -36.64 18.09 -35.32
C SER A 4 -36.09 16.70 -34.97
N THR A 5 -35.04 16.33 -35.70
CA THR A 5 -33.76 15.82 -35.15
C THR A 5 -33.80 15.27 -33.71
N LEU A 6 -33.93 13.95 -33.57
CA LEU A 6 -33.79 13.24 -32.29
C LEU A 6 -32.77 12.09 -32.37
N VAL A 7 -31.83 12.15 -33.31
CA VAL A 7 -30.75 11.12 -33.46
C VAL A 7 -29.35 11.73 -33.24
N GLY A 8 -29.27 12.98 -32.76
CA GLY A 8 -27.99 13.69 -32.55
C GLY A 8 -27.39 13.59 -31.14
N LEU A 9 -28.07 12.95 -30.18
CA LEU A 9 -27.70 13.00 -28.76
C LEU A 9 -26.85 11.82 -28.26
N LEU A 10 -26.51 10.86 -29.12
CA LEU A 10 -25.78 9.64 -28.70
C LEU A 10 -24.25 9.74 -28.88
N VAL A 11 -23.71 10.87 -29.35
CA VAL A 11 -22.29 11.02 -29.73
C VAL A 11 -21.41 11.70 -28.66
N LEU A 12 -21.94 12.13 -27.51
CA LEU A 12 -21.18 12.96 -26.55
C LEU A 12 -20.70 12.29 -25.24
N ALA A 13 -20.90 10.98 -25.05
CA ALA A 13 -20.63 10.35 -23.74
C ALA A 13 -19.32 9.55 -23.62
N LEU A 14 -18.33 9.73 -24.51
CA LEU A 14 -17.04 9.00 -24.45
C LEU A 14 -15.82 9.89 -24.12
N SER A 15 -15.99 11.18 -23.84
CA SER A 15 -14.87 12.13 -23.90
C SER A 15 -14.27 12.59 -22.56
N GLN A 16 -14.71 12.15 -21.39
CA GLN A 16 -14.18 12.74 -20.14
C GLN A 16 -14.12 11.75 -18.97
N TYR A 17 -13.08 10.91 -18.96
CA TYR A 17 -12.36 10.62 -17.72
C TYR A 17 -10.86 10.72 -18.02
N ALA A 18 -10.42 11.97 -18.02
CA ALA A 18 -9.03 12.32 -17.79
C ALA A 18 -8.58 11.72 -16.45
N CYS A 19 -7.32 11.31 -16.43
CA CYS A 19 -6.52 10.94 -15.28
C CYS A 19 -6.89 11.79 -14.04
N VAL A 20 -7.67 11.24 -13.11
CA VAL A 20 -7.75 11.80 -11.76
C VAL A 20 -6.60 11.19 -10.97
N SER A 21 -5.49 11.93 -10.97
CA SER A 21 -4.50 11.84 -9.91
C SER A 21 -5.23 12.14 -8.61
N THR A 22 -5.61 11.10 -7.88
CA THR A 22 -5.90 11.24 -6.44
C THR A 22 -4.55 11.29 -5.73
N GLU A 23 -3.90 12.45 -5.84
CA GLU A 23 -3.03 12.92 -4.77
C GLU A 23 -3.95 13.27 -3.60
N THR A 24 -4.35 12.24 -2.85
CA THR A 24 -4.93 12.47 -1.53
C THR A 24 -3.77 12.75 -0.60
N GLU A 25 -3.55 14.05 -0.44
CA GLU A 25 -2.86 14.68 0.67
C GLU A 25 -3.03 13.91 1.98
N SER A 26 -1.90 13.76 2.67
CA SER A 26 -1.77 14.07 4.09
C SER A 26 -3.09 14.26 4.84
N SER A 27 -3.64 13.17 5.37
CA SER A 27 -4.64 13.26 6.43
C SER A 27 -3.94 12.98 7.75
N GLU A 28 -3.69 14.06 8.47
CA GLU A 28 -3.47 14.11 9.91
C GLU A 28 -4.41 13.12 10.62
N SER A 29 -3.87 12.20 11.40
CA SER A 29 -4.66 11.41 12.35
C SER A 29 -4.21 11.75 13.77
N LEU A 30 -4.60 12.95 14.22
CA LEU A 30 -4.80 13.24 15.63
C LEU A 30 -6.06 12.50 16.10
N ALA A 31 -5.94 11.20 16.42
CA ALA A 31 -6.91 10.50 17.29
C ALA A 31 -6.46 9.06 17.56
N ALA A 32 -5.75 8.84 18.67
CA ALA A 32 -5.88 7.62 19.47
C ALA A 32 -5.21 7.84 20.84
N SER A 33 -5.87 8.57 21.74
CA SER A 33 -5.55 8.45 23.16
C SER A 33 -6.13 7.13 23.67
N ALA A 34 -5.30 6.08 23.79
CA ALA A 34 -5.22 5.21 24.97
C ALA A 34 -4.24 4.02 24.76
N SER A 35 -3.04 4.15 25.34
CA SER A 35 -2.03 3.10 25.64
C SER A 35 -1.26 2.44 24.49
N ASP A 36 -0.16 3.09 24.11
CA ASP A 36 1.10 2.55 23.55
C ASP A 36 1.08 1.80 22.20
N GLU A 37 0.33 2.30 21.23
CA GLU A 37 0.52 1.92 19.84
C GLU A 37 1.69 2.70 19.21
N VAL A 38 2.67 1.97 18.66
CA VAL A 38 3.84 2.53 17.98
C VAL A 38 3.66 2.37 16.48
N CYS A 39 3.58 3.50 15.76
CA CYS A 39 3.51 3.51 14.30
C CYS A 39 4.90 3.62 13.66
N LYS A 40 5.22 2.71 12.72
CA LYS A 40 6.45 2.72 11.93
C LYS A 40 6.15 2.80 10.44
N ILE A 41 7.01 3.48 9.69
CA ILE A 41 6.94 3.54 8.23
C ILE A 41 7.83 2.43 7.67
N THR A 42 7.23 1.52 6.89
CA THR A 42 7.89 0.37 6.26
C THR A 42 7.87 0.51 4.75
N GLU A 43 8.98 0.13 4.13
CA GLU A 43 9.09 0.04 2.68
C GLU A 43 8.47 -1.27 2.18
N VAL A 44 7.74 -1.22 1.07
CA VAL A 44 7.15 -2.40 0.45
C VAL A 44 8.07 -2.87 -0.67
N THR A 45 8.53 -4.11 -0.61
CA THR A 45 9.39 -4.69 -1.64
C THR A 45 8.73 -4.57 -3.02
N GLY A 46 9.46 -4.02 -3.99
CA GLY A 46 8.97 -3.82 -5.37
C GLY A 46 8.07 -2.60 -5.56
N SER A 47 7.90 -1.73 -4.54
CA SER A 47 7.13 -0.49 -4.64
C SER A 47 7.96 0.71 -4.19
N ARG A 48 7.73 1.87 -4.80
CA ARG A 48 8.29 3.15 -4.33
C ARG A 48 7.48 3.77 -3.18
N PHE A 49 6.30 3.23 -2.92
CA PHE A 49 5.41 3.71 -1.87
C PHE A 49 5.73 3.06 -0.54
N LYS A 50 5.68 3.87 0.52
CA LYS A 50 5.86 3.43 1.89
C LYS A 50 4.50 3.18 2.54
N ARG A 51 4.43 2.21 3.44
CA ARG A 51 3.24 1.90 4.23
C ARG A 51 3.49 2.27 5.69
N ARG A 52 2.50 2.85 6.36
CA ARG A 52 2.52 3.06 7.81
C ARG A 52 1.85 1.87 8.48
N LEU A 53 2.54 1.23 9.42
CA LEU A 53 2.03 0.12 10.22
C LEU A 53 2.03 0.56 11.68
N CYS A 54 0.89 0.40 12.36
CA CYS A 54 0.74 0.73 13.77
C CYS A 54 0.39 -0.55 14.51
N TYR A 55 1.19 -0.86 15.53
CA TYR A 55 1.03 -2.03 16.38
C TYR A 55 1.44 -1.66 17.80
N SER A 56 1.03 -2.47 18.77
CA SER A 56 1.54 -2.39 20.14
C SER A 56 3.03 -2.72 20.21
N GLN A 57 3.68 -2.32 21.31
CA GLN A 57 5.09 -2.68 21.54
C GLN A 57 5.31 -4.20 21.57
N ALA A 58 4.41 -4.94 22.22
CA ALA A 58 4.49 -6.40 22.32
C ALA A 58 4.40 -7.09 20.94
N GLU A 59 3.58 -6.57 20.03
CA GLU A 59 3.49 -7.05 18.66
C GLU A 59 4.76 -6.74 17.85
N TRP A 60 5.33 -5.55 18.01
CA TRP A 60 6.62 -5.24 17.39
C TRP A 60 7.74 -6.17 17.86
N ASP A 61 7.77 -6.50 19.15
CA ASP A 61 8.75 -7.43 19.71
C ASP A 61 8.53 -8.86 19.20
N ALA A 62 7.28 -9.27 18.94
CA ALA A 62 6.96 -10.54 18.32
C ALA A 62 7.43 -10.60 16.85
N ILE A 63 7.23 -9.51 16.10
CA ILE A 63 7.70 -9.38 14.71
C ILE A 63 9.22 -9.45 14.65
N ASP A 64 9.93 -8.74 15.54
CA ASP A 64 11.40 -8.75 15.59
C ASP A 64 11.96 -10.14 15.90
N ARG A 65 11.36 -10.87 16.86
CA ARG A 65 11.74 -12.26 17.16
C ARG A 65 11.52 -13.17 15.96
N ALA A 66 10.35 -13.12 15.35
CA ALA A 66 10.05 -13.92 14.16
C ALA A 66 11.01 -13.64 13.00
N HIS A 67 11.43 -12.38 12.83
CA HIS A 67 12.42 -12.02 11.82
C HIS A 67 13.81 -12.59 12.15
N LYS A 68 14.27 -12.46 13.40
CA LYS A 68 15.55 -13.04 13.84
C LYS A 68 15.59 -14.56 13.69
N ASP A 69 14.50 -15.24 14.04
CA ASP A 69 14.40 -16.69 13.90
C ASP A 69 14.47 -17.13 12.43
N LYS A 70 13.77 -16.41 11.54
CA LYS A 70 13.88 -16.64 10.09
C LYS A 70 15.29 -16.40 9.55
N MET A 71 15.98 -15.36 10.01
CA MET A 71 17.37 -15.10 9.58
C MET A 71 18.29 -16.24 10.02
N ARG A 72 18.14 -16.74 11.26
CA ARG A 72 18.91 -17.91 11.74
C ARG A 72 18.63 -19.16 10.92
N GLU A 73 17.37 -19.38 10.53
CA GLU A 73 17.02 -20.50 9.66
C GLU A 73 17.75 -20.40 8.31
N ILE A 74 17.74 -19.22 7.68
CA ILE A 74 18.45 -18.97 6.42
C ILE A 74 19.96 -19.21 6.57
N ASP A 75 20.57 -18.69 7.64
CA ASP A 75 22.01 -18.88 7.90
C ASP A 75 22.38 -20.36 8.13
N SER A 76 21.45 -21.15 8.67
CA SER A 76 21.64 -22.58 8.90
C SER A 76 21.44 -23.45 7.65
N GLN A 77 20.82 -22.90 6.59
CA GLN A 77 20.60 -23.66 5.36
C GLN A 77 21.91 -23.85 4.61
N PRO A 78 22.26 -25.09 4.21
CA PRO A 78 23.46 -25.34 3.44
C PRO A 78 23.36 -24.63 2.08
N ILE A 79 24.33 -23.78 1.77
CA ILE A 79 24.44 -23.15 0.45
C ILE A 79 24.72 -24.28 -0.54
N SER A 80 23.70 -24.70 -1.29
CA SER A 80 23.92 -25.61 -2.43
C SER A 80 24.74 -24.86 -3.47
N GLN A 81 26.03 -25.17 -3.55
CA GLN A 81 26.85 -24.73 -4.67
C GLN A 81 26.37 -25.46 -5.92
N ARG A 82 25.38 -24.90 -6.60
CA ARG A 82 25.06 -25.29 -7.97
C ARG A 82 26.16 -24.71 -8.85
N GLY A 83 27.25 -25.47 -8.97
CA GLY A 83 28.38 -25.14 -9.82
C GLY A 83 28.04 -25.27 -11.30
N ASN A 84 28.48 -24.25 -12.05
CA ASN A 84 28.66 -24.10 -13.50
C ASN A 84 27.47 -24.38 -14.43
#